data_AF-A0A2Z6M2D5-F1
#
_entry.id   AF-A0A2Z6M2D5-F1
#
_cell.length_a   1.000
_cell.length_b   1.000
_cell.length_c   1.000
_cell.angle_alpha   90.00
_cell.angle_beta   90.00
_cell.angle_gamma   90.00
#
_symmetry.space_group_name_H-M   'P 1'
#
loop_
_entity.id
_entity.type
_entity.pdbx_description
1 polymer ?
#
loop_
_entity_poly.entity_id
_entity_poly.type
_entity_poly.pdbx_seq_one_letter_code
_entity_poly.pdbx_strand_id
1 'polypeptide(L)'
;MGYKGGGLGKNEQGIVNPIEAKLRAKKLGLGINESKTTTMSLPALQTEKKDAPVGDVQQPTLGRSRERSWLKKLKKKKKKEEYVTAEELLASKQEEDSEVVMKIYDMRGPQIRVYTNFSDLNAEEKAKEEDVPMPELQNIVARIVWFAEADIHEIDRDLRNERDTALSLKKEKENLEAEASFQKNQLDNYQKIMNVSDRVGEENPLLTLTLDSLAQCFRDMHKRYPEDYKLCNLSCIACSYALPLFVRVFQGWDPL
;
A
#
# COMPACT_ATOMS: atom_id res chain seq x y z
N MET A 1 -19.66 52.11 -51.87
CA MET A 1 -18.69 52.75 -50.96
C MET A 1 -17.91 51.65 -50.27
N GLY A 2 -16.71 51.32 -50.76
CA GLY A 2 -15.91 50.20 -50.26
C GLY A 2 -14.59 50.70 -49.70
N TYR A 3 -14.35 50.46 -48.42
CA TYR A 3 -13.07 50.76 -47.78
C TYR A 3 -12.04 49.71 -48.21
N LYS A 4 -10.99 50.12 -48.93
CA LYS A 4 -9.82 49.27 -49.21
C LYS A 4 -8.94 49.31 -47.97
N GLY A 5 -8.94 48.23 -47.19
CA GLY A 5 -8.13 48.12 -45.98
C GLY A 5 -6.64 48.19 -46.29
N GLY A 6 -6.01 49.30 -45.91
CA GLY A 6 -4.56 49.49 -45.88
C GLY A 6 -4.08 49.53 -44.43
N GLY A 7 -2.89 48.99 -44.17
CA GLY A 7 -2.33 48.88 -42.83
C GLY A 7 -1.99 50.24 -42.21
N LEU A 8 -2.01 50.34 -40.88
CA LEU A 8 -1.65 51.56 -40.16
C LEU A 8 -0.16 51.94 -40.36
N GLY A 9 0.10 53.10 -40.98
CA GLY A 9 1.44 53.66 -41.18
C GLY A 9 1.54 54.55 -42.42
N LYS A 10 2.53 55.45 -42.47
CA LYS A 10 2.69 56.44 -43.56
C LYS A 10 2.88 55.81 -44.96
N ASN A 11 3.25 54.52 -45.00
CA ASN A 11 3.45 53.72 -46.21
C ASN A 11 2.54 52.47 -46.28
N GLU A 12 1.42 52.46 -45.55
CA GLU A 12 0.44 51.34 -45.52
C GLU A 12 1.01 49.98 -45.05
N GLN A 13 2.12 49.99 -44.30
CA GLN A 13 2.84 48.78 -43.86
C GLN A 13 2.29 48.11 -42.58
N GLY A 14 1.19 48.61 -42.03
CA GLY A 14 0.58 48.01 -40.84
C GLY A 14 -0.10 46.67 -41.13
N ILE A 15 -0.42 45.91 -40.09
CA ILE A 15 -1.05 44.58 -40.23
C ILE A 15 -2.43 44.74 -40.92
N VAL A 16 -2.52 44.29 -42.17
CA VAL A 16 -3.73 44.38 -43.01
C VAL A 16 -4.75 43.29 -42.66
N ASN A 17 -4.31 42.19 -42.06
CA ASN A 17 -5.19 41.08 -41.74
C ASN A 17 -5.93 41.35 -40.43
N PRO A 18 -7.28 41.33 -40.41
CA PRO A 18 -8.04 41.47 -39.18
C PRO A 18 -7.71 40.30 -38.23
N ILE A 19 -7.65 40.60 -36.94
CA ILE A 19 -7.37 39.60 -35.90
C ILE A 19 -8.59 38.68 -35.78
N GLU A 20 -8.45 37.42 -36.21
CA GLU A 20 -9.48 36.41 -36.04
C GLU A 20 -9.48 35.87 -34.60
N ALA A 21 -10.60 36.05 -33.89
CA ALA A 21 -10.77 35.54 -32.54
C ALA A 21 -11.20 34.06 -32.57
N LYS A 22 -10.29 33.15 -32.21
CA LYS A 22 -10.63 31.73 -32.03
C LYS A 22 -11.25 31.52 -30.64
N LEU A 23 -12.53 31.14 -30.60
CA LEU A 23 -13.20 30.77 -29.35
C LEU A 23 -12.55 29.52 -28.75
N ARG A 24 -12.21 29.59 -27.45
CA ARG A 24 -11.71 28.43 -26.69
C ARG A 24 -12.85 27.45 -26.42
N ALA A 25 -12.57 26.15 -26.52
CA ALA A 25 -13.49 25.11 -26.06
C ALA A 25 -13.78 25.26 -24.54
N LYS A 26 -15.06 25.21 -24.18
CA LYS A 26 -15.51 25.40 -22.79
C LYS A 26 -14.95 24.28 -21.90
N LYS A 27 -14.30 24.65 -20.78
CA LYS A 27 -13.66 23.77 -19.75
C LYS A 27 -12.25 23.21 -20.02
N LEU A 28 -11.53 23.67 -21.05
CA LEU A 28 -10.10 23.31 -21.23
C LEU A 28 -9.17 24.34 -20.57
N GLY A 29 -8.23 23.84 -19.76
CA GLY A 29 -7.19 24.64 -19.10
C GLY A 29 -6.16 25.21 -20.09
N LEU A 30 -5.53 26.32 -19.72
CA LEU A 30 -4.57 27.09 -20.53
C LEU A 30 -3.30 26.31 -20.97
N GLY A 31 -3.08 25.09 -20.50
CA GLY A 31 -1.85 24.31 -20.70
C GLY A 31 -1.96 23.09 -21.61
N ILE A 32 -3.13 22.80 -22.19
CA ILE A 32 -3.31 21.62 -23.05
C ILE A 32 -3.16 22.05 -24.51
N ASN A 33 -1.93 21.97 -25.02
CA ASN A 33 -1.66 22.19 -26.43
C ASN A 33 -2.25 21.04 -27.25
N GLU A 34 -3.11 21.37 -28.22
CA GLU A 34 -3.58 20.50 -29.30
C GLU A 34 -2.40 20.14 -30.22
N SER A 35 -1.43 19.36 -29.73
CA SER A 35 -0.55 18.62 -30.62
C SER A 35 -1.33 17.42 -31.10
N LYS A 36 -1.97 17.54 -32.27
CA LYS A 36 -2.21 16.46 -33.27
C LYS A 36 -3.17 16.96 -34.35
N THR A 37 -2.62 17.51 -35.43
CA THR A 37 -3.22 17.30 -36.75
C THR A 37 -2.85 15.88 -37.20
N THR A 38 -3.86 15.01 -37.28
CA THR A 38 -4.08 14.00 -38.34
C THR A 38 -2.94 12.96 -38.49
N THR A 39 -3.11 11.66 -38.25
CA THR A 39 -4.00 10.73 -38.96
C THR A 39 -3.94 9.34 -38.31
N MET A 40 -5.03 8.60 -38.42
CA MET A 40 -5.32 7.20 -38.06
C MET A 40 -4.15 6.18 -38.07
N SER A 41 -4.01 5.42 -36.98
CA SER A 41 -4.22 3.96 -36.88
C SER A 41 -3.40 3.34 -35.74
N LEU A 42 -4.09 2.68 -34.82
CA LEU A 42 -3.56 1.56 -34.02
C LEU A 42 -3.66 0.30 -34.93
N PRO A 43 -2.88 -0.80 -34.75
CA PRO A 43 -2.49 -1.35 -33.45
C PRO A 43 -1.12 -2.10 -33.38
N ALA A 44 -0.86 -2.64 -32.19
CA ALA A 44 0.00 -3.78 -31.83
C ALA A 44 1.33 -3.47 -31.11
N LEU A 45 1.32 -3.76 -29.80
CA LEU A 45 2.49 -4.15 -29.03
C LEU A 45 3.16 -5.35 -29.70
N GLN A 46 4.50 -5.37 -29.81
CA GLN A 46 5.34 -6.52 -29.45
C GLN A 46 6.75 -6.08 -29.01
N THR A 47 7.22 -6.85 -28.05
CA THR A 47 8.51 -6.91 -27.34
C THR A 47 9.74 -7.07 -28.24
N GLU A 48 10.90 -6.54 -27.82
CA GLU A 48 12.09 -7.31 -27.41
C GLU A 48 13.39 -6.47 -27.39
N LYS A 49 14.33 -6.95 -26.56
CA LYS A 49 15.65 -6.43 -26.23
C LYS A 49 16.60 -6.40 -27.44
N LYS A 50 17.60 -5.51 -27.41
CA LYS A 50 19.02 -5.85 -27.66
C LYS A 50 19.99 -4.68 -27.47
N ASP A 51 21.19 -5.06 -27.04
CA ASP A 51 22.38 -4.30 -26.71
C ASP A 51 23.00 -3.44 -27.86
N ALA A 52 23.90 -2.55 -27.41
CA ALA A 52 24.72 -1.48 -28.03
C ALA A 52 25.55 -1.87 -29.30
N PRO A 53 26.47 -1.04 -29.91
CA PRO A 53 27.04 0.29 -29.54
C PRO A 53 27.40 1.27 -30.72
N VAL A 54 28.08 2.39 -30.39
CA VAL A 54 28.95 3.30 -31.19
C VAL A 54 28.44 3.92 -32.50
N GLY A 55 28.56 5.25 -32.63
CA GLY A 55 28.58 5.90 -33.95
C GLY A 55 28.44 7.42 -33.92
N ASP A 56 29.56 8.10 -33.73
CA ASP A 56 29.74 9.55 -33.88
C ASP A 56 29.40 10.00 -35.31
N VAL A 57 28.48 10.96 -35.49
CA VAL A 57 28.32 11.70 -36.76
C VAL A 57 28.06 13.17 -36.45
N GLN A 58 29.00 13.97 -36.94
CA GLN A 58 29.10 15.41 -36.83
C GLN A 58 28.07 16.16 -37.71
N GLN A 59 27.88 17.42 -37.30
CA GLN A 59 26.99 18.50 -37.75
C GLN A 59 26.82 18.70 -39.28
N PRO A 60 25.89 19.59 -39.70
CA PRO A 60 26.38 20.94 -39.99
C PRO A 60 25.53 22.09 -39.46
N THR A 61 26.28 23.15 -39.21
CA THR A 61 25.98 24.50 -38.74
C THR A 61 25.11 25.33 -39.69
N LEU A 62 24.30 26.26 -39.14
CA LEU A 62 24.37 27.72 -39.38
C LEU A 62 23.06 28.41 -38.96
N GLY A 63 23.13 29.42 -38.08
CA GLY A 63 21.94 30.19 -37.75
C GLY A 63 21.97 31.18 -36.58
N ARG A 64 23.07 31.93 -36.43
CA ARG A 64 23.15 33.30 -35.88
C ARG A 64 22.30 33.67 -34.63
N SER A 65 22.99 33.74 -33.50
CA SER A 65 22.98 34.82 -32.51
C SER A 65 21.66 35.56 -32.25
N ARG A 66 20.99 35.18 -31.16
CA ARG A 66 20.44 36.17 -30.23
C ARG A 66 20.94 35.85 -28.84
N GLU A 67 22.16 36.29 -28.58
CA GLU A 67 22.75 36.27 -27.26
C GLU A 67 21.81 37.02 -26.30
N ARG A 68 21.15 36.25 -25.44
CA ARG A 68 20.20 36.75 -24.45
C ARG A 68 21.03 37.49 -23.40
N SER A 69 21.09 38.81 -23.51
CA SER A 69 21.86 39.70 -22.64
C SER A 69 21.46 39.64 -21.15
N TRP A 70 20.35 38.96 -20.82
CA TRP A 70 19.92 38.69 -19.44
C TRP A 70 20.47 37.38 -18.85
N LEU A 71 21.07 36.49 -19.66
CA LEU A 71 21.70 35.26 -19.15
C LEU A 71 23.10 35.48 -18.55
N LYS A 72 23.74 36.64 -18.77
CA LYS A 72 25.13 36.88 -18.36
C LYS A 72 25.33 37.40 -16.94
N LYS A 73 24.25 37.73 -16.22
CA LYS A 73 24.32 38.20 -14.83
C LYS A 73 23.51 37.33 -13.90
N LEU A 74 23.90 36.06 -13.72
CA LEU A 74 23.61 35.33 -12.47
C LEU A 74 24.49 34.07 -12.34
N LYS A 75 25.81 34.20 -12.52
CA LYS A 75 26.75 33.26 -11.89
C LYS A 75 27.06 33.73 -10.45
N LYS A 76 26.01 33.99 -9.66
CA LYS A 76 26.12 33.86 -8.20
C LYS A 76 25.81 32.39 -7.93
N LYS A 77 26.66 31.71 -7.15
CA LYS A 77 26.43 30.32 -6.71
C LYS A 77 24.95 30.17 -6.39
N LYS A 78 24.22 29.34 -7.15
CA LYS A 78 22.91 28.86 -6.70
C LYS A 78 23.20 28.18 -5.36
N LYS A 79 22.75 28.77 -4.25
CA LYS A 79 22.59 28.00 -3.02
C LYS A 79 21.72 26.82 -3.43
N LYS A 80 22.15 25.61 -3.10
CA LYS A 80 21.28 24.44 -3.28
C LYS A 80 20.05 24.77 -2.43
N GLU A 81 18.89 24.86 -3.08
CA GLU A 81 17.62 24.88 -2.35
C GLU A 81 17.57 23.50 -1.67
N GLU A 82 17.73 23.51 -0.35
CA GLU A 82 17.59 22.31 0.47
C GLU A 82 16.09 22.05 0.53
N TYR A 83 15.65 21.03 -0.21
CA TYR A 83 14.27 20.57 -0.15
C TYR A 83 14.15 19.65 1.05
N VAL A 84 13.23 19.98 1.96
CA VAL A 84 12.92 19.09 3.07
C VAL A 84 12.21 17.87 2.52
N THR A 85 12.75 16.69 2.81
CA THR A 85 12.15 15.42 2.38
C THR A 85 11.01 15.04 3.33
N ALA A 86 9.99 14.32 2.85
CA ALA A 86 8.86 13.90 3.71
C ALA A 86 9.30 13.15 4.98
N GLU A 87 10.38 12.37 4.89
CA GLU A 87 10.99 11.67 6.03
C GLU A 87 11.65 12.61 7.04
N GLU A 88 12.25 13.71 6.56
CA GLU A 88 12.93 14.71 7.39
C GLU A 88 11.93 15.58 8.18
N LEU A 89 10.77 15.90 7.60
CA LEU A 89 9.65 16.56 8.30
C LEU A 89 9.07 15.70 9.43
N LEU A 90 9.00 14.38 9.22
CA LEU A 90 8.52 13.46 10.25
C LEU A 90 9.54 13.33 11.39
N ALA A 91 10.84 13.34 11.07
CA ALA A 91 11.90 13.27 12.06
C ALA A 91 12.03 14.55 12.90
N SER A 92 11.94 15.73 12.28
CA SER A 92 12.07 17.02 12.99
C SER A 92 10.99 17.22 14.04
N LYS A 93 9.76 16.76 13.76
CA LYS A 93 8.63 16.89 14.69
C LYS A 93 8.72 15.93 15.88
N GLN A 94 9.31 14.75 15.68
CA GLN A 94 9.58 13.81 16.77
C GLN A 94 10.65 14.35 17.75
N GLU A 95 11.58 15.18 17.25
CA GLU A 95 12.54 15.91 18.09
C GLU A 95 11.91 17.12 18.78
N GLU A 96 10.98 17.82 18.15
CA GLU A 96 10.23 18.94 18.77
C GLU A 96 9.37 18.49 19.96
N ASP A 97 8.80 17.28 19.93
CA ASP A 97 8.07 16.69 21.06
C ASP A 97 8.98 16.32 22.25
N SER A 98 10.31 16.38 22.06
CA SER A 98 11.32 16.15 23.10
C SER A 98 11.83 17.49 23.67
N GLU A 99 10.93 18.34 24.19
CA GLU A 99 11.29 19.63 24.80
C GLU A 99 12.18 19.45 26.05
N VAL A 100 13.50 19.49 25.85
CA VAL A 100 14.46 19.73 26.92
C VAL A 100 14.42 21.22 27.26
N VAL A 101 13.78 21.55 28.40
CA VAL A 101 13.70 22.91 28.94
C VAL A 101 15.07 23.35 29.47
N MET A 102 15.97 23.76 28.58
CA MET A 102 17.23 24.43 28.93
C MET A 102 17.09 25.94 28.78
N LYS A 103 17.38 26.70 29.84
CA LYS A 103 17.38 28.17 29.79
C LYS A 103 18.62 28.69 29.08
N ILE A 104 18.43 29.35 27.94
CA ILE A 104 19.48 29.95 27.11
C ILE A 104 19.51 31.45 27.37
N TYR A 105 20.70 31.97 27.67
CA TYR A 105 20.92 33.40 27.91
C TYR A 105 21.61 34.02 26.69
N ASP A 106 20.93 34.91 25.97
CA ASP A 106 21.48 35.65 24.82
C ASP A 106 21.99 37.03 25.27
N MET A 107 23.28 37.28 25.05
CA MET A 107 24.01 38.49 25.41
C MET A 107 24.32 39.40 24.20
N ARG A 108 23.83 39.09 22.99
CA ARG A 108 24.20 39.84 21.77
C ARG A 108 23.54 41.22 21.66
N GLY A 109 22.51 41.49 22.45
CA GLY A 109 21.77 42.76 22.47
C GLY A 109 22.14 43.68 23.65
N PRO A 110 21.58 44.92 23.68
CA PRO A 110 21.76 45.85 24.80
C PRO A 110 21.17 45.35 26.13
N GLN A 111 20.25 44.38 26.06
CA GLN A 111 19.62 43.74 27.20
C GLN A 111 19.77 42.22 27.09
N ILE A 112 19.94 41.58 28.24
CA ILE A 112 20.02 40.13 28.40
C ILE A 112 18.64 39.52 28.13
N ARG A 113 18.52 38.66 27.12
CA ARG A 113 17.29 37.93 26.81
C ARG A 113 17.42 36.49 27.31
N VAL A 114 16.39 35.98 27.97
CA VAL A 114 16.33 34.60 28.47
C VAL A 114 15.29 33.85 27.65
N TYR A 115 15.74 32.81 26.95
CA TYR A 115 14.89 31.95 26.15
C TYR A 115 14.73 30.60 26.85
N THR A 116 13.51 30.09 26.88
CA THR A 116 13.19 28.74 27.37
C THR A 116 13.11 27.73 26.24
N ASN A 117 12.76 28.19 25.03
CA ASN A 117 12.59 27.39 23.83
C ASN A 117 13.41 27.98 22.67
N PHE A 118 13.94 27.13 21.78
CA PHE A 118 14.75 27.56 20.63
C PHE A 118 13.96 28.34 19.57
N SER A 119 12.64 28.24 19.57
CA SER A 119 11.73 28.83 18.58
C SER A 119 11.78 30.37 18.54
N ASP A 120 12.16 31.01 19.65
CA ASP A 120 12.16 32.47 19.81
C ASP A 120 13.48 33.14 19.45
N LEU A 121 14.55 32.36 19.21
CA LEU A 121 15.88 32.89 18.88
C LEU A 121 15.89 33.68 17.57
N ASN A 122 14.97 33.37 16.64
CA ASN A 122 14.89 34.01 15.33
C ASN A 122 13.74 35.01 15.18
N ALA A 123 13.06 35.39 16.27
CA ALA A 123 11.92 36.31 16.22
C ALA A 123 12.27 37.68 15.59
N GLU A 124 13.49 38.17 15.80
CA GLU A 124 13.98 39.46 15.27
C GLU A 124 14.41 39.38 13.79
N GLU A 125 14.66 38.17 13.27
CA GLU A 125 14.90 37.90 11.85
C GLU A 125 13.57 37.69 11.11
N LYS A 126 12.61 36.99 11.74
CA LYS A 126 11.22 36.88 11.27
C LYS A 126 10.51 38.23 11.17
N ALA A 127 10.73 39.13 12.13
CA ALA A 127 10.20 40.49 12.08
C ALA A 127 10.79 41.35 10.94
N LYS A 128 11.99 41.00 10.44
CA LYS A 128 12.61 41.64 9.26
C LYS A 128 12.11 41.02 7.95
N GLU A 129 11.68 39.76 7.97
CA GLU A 129 10.98 39.08 6.87
C GLU A 129 9.53 39.58 6.67
N GLU A 130 8.96 40.38 7.57
CA GLU A 130 7.65 41.01 7.31
C GLU A 130 7.72 42.11 6.23
N ASP A 131 8.91 42.61 5.89
CA ASP A 131 9.13 43.63 4.84
C ASP A 131 9.38 42.99 3.46
N VAL A 132 8.83 41.79 3.22
CA VAL A 132 9.04 41.02 1.99
C VAL A 132 7.93 41.33 0.97
N PRO A 133 8.27 41.56 -0.31
CA PRO A 133 7.29 41.90 -1.33
C PRO A 133 6.22 40.81 -1.50
N MET A 134 4.96 41.25 -1.58
CA MET A 134 3.77 40.43 -1.85
C MET A 134 3.37 39.45 -0.72
N PRO A 135 2.81 39.96 0.39
CA PRO A 135 2.38 39.15 1.54
C PRO A 135 1.31 38.10 1.20
N GLU A 136 0.36 38.46 0.33
CA GLU A 136 -0.75 37.57 -0.04
C GLU A 136 -0.29 36.30 -0.75
N LEU A 137 0.72 36.40 -1.63
CA LEU A 137 1.25 35.24 -2.33
C LEU A 137 1.99 34.30 -1.38
N GLN A 138 2.75 34.85 -0.43
CA GLN A 138 3.45 34.06 0.58
C GLN A 138 2.46 33.33 1.49
N ASN A 139 1.40 34.00 1.91
CA ASN A 139 0.34 33.36 2.70
C ASN A 139 -0.33 32.21 1.93
N ILE A 140 -0.61 32.40 0.63
CA ILE A 140 -1.15 31.33 -0.23
C ILE A 140 -0.17 30.16 -0.32
N VAL A 141 1.12 30.42 -0.55
CA VAL A 141 2.15 29.38 -0.63
C VAL A 141 2.32 28.65 0.70
N ALA A 142 2.40 29.37 1.82
CA ALA A 142 2.50 28.80 3.16
C ALA A 142 1.28 27.92 3.48
N ARG A 143 0.07 28.37 3.10
CA ARG A 143 -1.15 27.58 3.24
C ARG A 143 -1.12 26.30 2.42
N ILE A 144 -0.61 26.34 1.18
CA ILE A 144 -0.46 25.15 0.35
C ILE A 144 0.54 24.18 0.99
N VAL A 145 1.66 24.68 1.50
CA VAL A 145 2.66 23.86 2.21
C VAL A 145 2.04 23.22 3.46
N TRP A 146 1.28 23.98 4.24
CA TRP A 146 0.61 23.48 5.44
C TRP A 146 -0.41 22.38 5.12
N PHE A 147 -1.23 22.55 4.07
CA PHE A 147 -2.14 21.50 3.63
C PHE A 147 -1.38 20.25 3.16
N ALA A 148 -0.30 20.42 2.39
CA ALA A 148 0.51 19.30 1.95
C ALA A 148 1.19 18.55 3.12
N GLU A 149 1.66 19.28 4.15
CA GLU A 149 2.23 18.69 5.36
C GLU A 149 1.16 17.91 6.14
N ALA A 150 -0.05 18.48 6.29
CA ALA A 150 -1.17 17.81 6.93
C ALA A 150 -1.56 16.51 6.18
N ASP A 151 -1.65 16.57 4.85
CA ASP A 151 -1.95 15.41 4.00
C ASP A 151 -0.87 14.32 4.14
N ILE A 152 0.41 14.71 4.18
CA ILE A 152 1.53 13.75 4.40
C ILE A 152 1.38 13.05 5.75
N HIS A 153 1.03 13.80 6.80
CA HIS A 153 0.82 13.22 8.13
C HIS A 153 -0.37 12.27 8.18
N GLU A 154 -1.49 12.62 7.53
CA GLU A 154 -2.66 11.76 7.46
C GLU A 154 -2.33 10.46 6.73
N ILE A 155 -1.68 10.56 5.56
CA ILE A 155 -1.26 9.39 4.78
C ILE A 155 -0.28 8.51 5.57
N ASP A 156 0.70 9.08 6.28
CA ASP A 156 1.65 8.29 7.07
C ASP A 156 0.95 7.57 8.24
N ARG A 157 0.02 8.25 8.92
CA ARG A 157 -0.80 7.61 9.97
C ARG A 157 -1.61 6.45 9.40
N ASP A 158 -2.26 6.66 8.26
CA ASP A 158 -3.05 5.62 7.61
C ASP A 158 -2.18 4.46 7.15
N LEU A 159 -1.01 4.73 6.56
CA LEU A 159 -0.05 3.69 6.19
C LEU A 159 0.43 2.87 7.38
N ARG A 160 0.63 3.48 8.56
CA ARG A 160 0.98 2.75 9.79
C ARG A 160 -0.18 1.86 10.25
N ASN A 161 -1.39 2.41 10.30
CA ASN A 161 -2.59 1.64 10.65
C ASN A 161 -2.79 0.45 9.70
N GLU A 162 -2.65 0.66 8.39
CA GLU A 162 -2.80 -0.40 7.38
C GLU A 162 -1.69 -1.47 7.47
N ARG A 163 -0.48 -1.09 7.88
CA ARG A 163 0.59 -2.07 8.16
C ARG A 163 0.25 -2.92 9.37
N ASP A 164 -0.25 -2.30 10.44
CA ASP A 164 -0.63 -3.01 11.67
C ASP A 164 -1.83 -3.95 11.44
N THR A 165 -2.84 -3.50 10.69
CA THR A 165 -3.99 -4.34 10.30
C THR A 165 -3.51 -5.50 9.42
N ALA A 166 -2.63 -5.25 8.44
CA ALA A 166 -2.08 -6.30 7.58
C ALA A 166 -1.30 -7.36 8.38
N LEU A 167 -0.50 -6.94 9.37
CA LEU A 167 0.22 -7.86 10.25
C LEU A 167 -0.73 -8.68 11.13
N SER A 168 -1.76 -8.05 11.69
CA SER A 168 -2.79 -8.74 12.48
C SER A 168 -3.53 -9.78 11.64
N LEU A 169 -3.99 -9.40 10.44
CA LEU A 169 -4.67 -10.29 9.52
C LEU A 169 -3.78 -11.45 9.05
N LYS A 170 -2.48 -11.21 8.86
CA LYS A 170 -1.53 -12.28 8.54
C LYS A 170 -1.44 -13.32 9.65
N LYS A 171 -1.34 -12.86 10.90
CA LYS A 171 -1.32 -13.77 12.08
C LYS A 171 -2.63 -14.53 12.23
N GLU A 172 -3.76 -13.85 12.02
CA GLU A 172 -5.08 -14.50 12.07
C GLU A 172 -5.21 -15.56 10.97
N LYS A 173 -4.74 -15.27 9.74
CA LYS A 173 -4.68 -16.23 8.65
C LYS A 173 -3.84 -17.46 9.02
N GLU A 174 -2.64 -17.26 9.57
CA GLU A 174 -1.77 -18.37 10.00
C GLU A 174 -2.44 -19.22 11.09
N ASN A 175 -3.13 -18.59 12.06
CA ASN A 175 -3.89 -19.30 13.10
C ASN A 175 -5.06 -20.10 12.51
N LEU A 176 -5.82 -19.51 11.59
CA LEU A 176 -6.94 -20.17 10.93
C LEU A 176 -6.48 -21.33 10.04
N GLU A 177 -5.34 -21.19 9.35
CA GLU A 177 -4.73 -22.28 8.58
C GLU A 177 -4.30 -23.44 9.50
N ALA A 178 -3.72 -23.14 10.66
CA ALA A 178 -3.37 -24.15 11.66
C ALA A 178 -4.62 -24.88 12.17
N GLU A 179 -5.68 -24.15 12.55
CA GLU A 179 -6.94 -24.71 13.03
C GLU A 179 -7.64 -25.55 11.95
N ALA A 180 -7.68 -25.06 10.70
CA ALA A 180 -8.24 -25.81 9.58
C ALA A 180 -7.48 -27.12 9.32
N SER A 181 -6.15 -27.10 9.43
CA SER A 181 -5.33 -28.30 9.29
C SER A 181 -5.58 -29.31 10.43
N PHE A 182 -5.77 -28.81 11.65
CA PHE A 182 -6.10 -29.63 12.81
C PHE A 182 -7.47 -30.29 12.66
N GLN A 183 -8.49 -29.51 12.30
CA GLN A 183 -9.85 -30.02 12.06
C GLN A 183 -9.89 -31.01 10.90
N LYS A 184 -9.13 -30.77 9.83
CA LYS A 184 -9.01 -31.73 8.71
C LYS A 184 -8.44 -33.07 9.18
N ASN A 185 -7.39 -33.05 9.98
CA ASN A 185 -6.81 -34.26 10.55
C ASN A 185 -7.81 -34.99 11.46
N GLN A 186 -8.60 -34.26 12.25
CA GLN A 186 -9.67 -34.85 13.05
C GLN A 186 -10.75 -35.49 12.18
N LEU A 187 -11.20 -34.82 11.12
CA LEU A 187 -12.17 -35.39 10.17
C LEU A 187 -11.64 -36.65 9.48
N ASP A 188 -10.37 -36.65 9.05
CA ASP A 188 -9.74 -37.81 8.45
C ASP A 188 -9.67 -38.99 9.44
N ASN A 189 -9.46 -38.72 10.73
CA ASN A 189 -9.51 -39.73 11.78
C ASN A 189 -10.94 -40.26 11.98
N TYR A 190 -11.92 -39.37 12.13
CA TYR A 190 -13.33 -39.76 12.28
C TYR A 190 -13.83 -40.55 11.07
N GLN A 191 -13.43 -40.20 9.86
CA GLN A 191 -13.76 -40.95 8.65
C GLN A 191 -13.17 -42.36 8.69
N LYS A 192 -11.91 -42.52 9.13
CA LYS A 192 -11.31 -43.85 9.30
C LYS A 192 -12.04 -44.68 10.35
N ILE A 193 -12.43 -44.06 11.48
CA ILE A 193 -13.20 -44.72 12.54
C ILE A 193 -14.57 -45.15 12.01
N MET A 194 -15.26 -44.26 11.29
CA MET A 194 -16.56 -44.54 10.67
C MET A 194 -16.47 -45.70 9.68
N ASN A 195 -15.49 -45.68 8.76
CA ASN A 195 -15.26 -46.78 7.81
C ASN A 195 -15.02 -48.13 8.51
N VAL A 196 -14.32 -48.12 9.64
CA VAL A 196 -14.09 -49.33 10.45
C VAL A 196 -15.39 -49.77 11.13
N SER A 197 -16.18 -48.84 11.66
CA SER A 197 -17.48 -49.12 12.28
C SER A 197 -18.50 -49.63 11.27
N ASP A 198 -18.54 -49.06 10.08
CA ASP A 198 -19.42 -49.48 8.98
C ASP A 198 -19.08 -50.90 8.55
N ARG A 199 -17.79 -51.23 8.40
CA ARG A 199 -17.34 -52.59 8.12
C ARG A 199 -17.81 -53.58 9.19
N VAL A 200 -17.66 -53.23 10.48
CA VAL A 200 -18.13 -54.08 11.59
C VAL A 200 -19.67 -54.21 11.56
N GLY A 201 -20.37 -53.12 11.22
CA GLY A 201 -21.82 -53.09 11.05
C GLY A 201 -22.33 -54.00 9.93
N GLU A 202 -21.61 -54.05 8.80
CA GLU A 202 -21.91 -54.95 7.67
C GLU A 202 -21.58 -56.42 7.97
N GLU A 203 -20.52 -56.69 8.73
CA GLU A 203 -20.10 -58.05 9.12
C GLU A 203 -21.03 -58.70 10.16
N ASN A 204 -21.79 -57.90 10.92
CA ASN A 204 -22.72 -58.35 11.96
C ASN A 204 -23.94 -59.15 11.41
N PRO A 205 -24.72 -58.66 10.42
CA PRO A 205 -25.82 -59.42 9.82
C PRO A 205 -25.34 -60.62 9.01
N LEU A 206 -24.11 -60.58 8.48
CA LEU A 206 -23.51 -61.67 7.69
C LEU A 206 -23.00 -62.84 8.56
N LEU A 207 -23.15 -62.77 9.89
CA LEU A 207 -22.72 -63.80 10.86
C LEU A 207 -21.23 -64.18 10.80
N THR A 208 -20.43 -63.43 10.06
CA THR A 208 -19.00 -63.71 9.84
C THR A 208 -18.13 -63.09 10.95
N LEU A 209 -18.71 -62.15 11.71
CA LEU A 209 -18.02 -61.47 12.80
C LEU A 209 -17.85 -62.40 14.01
N THR A 210 -16.59 -62.73 14.33
CA THR A 210 -16.21 -63.43 15.55
C THR A 210 -15.99 -62.45 16.71
N LEU A 211 -16.16 -62.91 17.95
CA LEU A 211 -15.90 -62.08 19.12
C LEU A 211 -14.43 -61.61 19.18
N ASP A 212 -13.49 -62.46 18.79
CA ASP A 212 -12.06 -62.16 18.76
C ASP A 212 -11.72 -61.11 17.70
N SER A 213 -12.33 -61.19 16.50
CA SER A 213 -12.13 -60.19 15.44
C SER A 213 -12.71 -58.82 15.84
N LEU A 214 -13.88 -58.80 16.50
CA LEU A 214 -14.46 -57.58 17.07
C LEU A 214 -13.52 -56.98 18.13
N ALA A 215 -13.05 -57.79 19.07
CA ALA A 215 -12.15 -57.34 20.13
C ALA A 215 -10.83 -56.81 19.56
N GLN A 216 -10.29 -57.45 18.52
CA GLN A 216 -9.07 -57.00 17.86
C GLN A 216 -9.27 -55.67 17.14
N CYS A 217 -10.39 -55.50 16.43
CA CYS A 217 -10.73 -54.27 15.72
C CYS A 217 -10.81 -53.07 16.67
N PHE A 218 -11.55 -53.20 17.77
CA PHE A 218 -11.70 -52.12 18.76
C PHE A 218 -10.42 -51.88 19.58
N ARG A 219 -9.60 -52.93 19.83
CA ARG A 219 -8.25 -52.75 20.41
C ARG A 219 -7.34 -51.95 19.49
N ASP A 220 -7.38 -52.22 18.19
CA ASP A 220 -6.56 -51.51 17.21
C ASP A 220 -7.05 -50.06 17.02
N MET A 221 -8.36 -49.80 17.08
CA MET A 221 -8.90 -48.44 17.12
C MET A 221 -8.47 -47.67 18.37
N HIS A 222 -8.56 -48.28 19.56
CA HIS A 222 -8.12 -47.66 20.81
C HIS A 222 -6.62 -47.32 20.82
N LYS A 223 -5.78 -48.18 20.21
CA LYS A 223 -4.34 -47.92 20.09
C LYS A 223 -4.02 -46.78 19.11
N ARG A 224 -4.75 -46.68 18.00
CA ARG A 224 -4.48 -45.69 16.95
C ARG A 224 -5.08 -44.32 17.24
N TYR A 225 -6.22 -44.27 17.92
CA TYR A 225 -6.98 -43.04 18.15
C TYR A 225 -7.48 -42.95 19.61
N PRO A 226 -6.59 -42.80 20.61
CA PRO A 226 -6.97 -42.87 22.02
C PRO A 226 -7.89 -41.73 22.46
N GLU A 227 -7.68 -40.51 21.95
CA GLU A 227 -8.49 -39.35 22.32
C GLU A 227 -9.86 -39.38 21.63
N ASP A 228 -9.89 -39.64 20.31
CA ASP A 228 -11.13 -39.79 19.56
C ASP A 228 -11.98 -40.97 20.08
N TYR A 229 -11.34 -42.04 20.57
CA TYR A 229 -12.02 -43.18 21.17
C TYR A 229 -12.82 -42.80 22.43
N LYS A 230 -12.24 -41.93 23.27
CA LYS A 230 -12.92 -41.42 24.48
C LYS A 230 -14.00 -40.42 24.10
N LEU A 231 -13.71 -39.48 23.21
CA LEU A 231 -14.64 -38.44 22.75
C LEU A 231 -15.90 -39.05 22.12
N CYS A 232 -15.74 -40.06 21.28
CA CYS A 232 -16.84 -40.74 20.61
C CYS A 232 -17.48 -41.85 21.44
N ASN A 233 -17.03 -42.11 22.67
CA ASN A 233 -17.49 -43.24 23.51
C ASN A 233 -17.57 -44.55 22.73
N LEU A 234 -16.53 -44.88 21.95
CA LEU A 234 -16.49 -46.08 21.11
C LEU A 234 -16.59 -47.37 21.93
N SER A 235 -16.33 -47.31 23.24
CA SER A 235 -16.58 -48.41 24.19
C SER A 235 -18.05 -48.83 24.24
N CYS A 236 -18.99 -47.86 24.27
CA CYS A 236 -20.42 -48.15 24.26
C CYS A 236 -20.86 -48.80 22.95
N ILE A 237 -20.30 -48.36 21.84
CA ILE A 237 -20.53 -48.93 20.52
C ILE A 237 -19.97 -50.36 20.44
N ALA A 238 -18.78 -50.61 20.97
CA ALA A 238 -18.23 -51.96 21.04
C ALA A 238 -19.15 -52.90 21.83
N CYS A 239 -19.71 -52.44 22.96
CA CYS A 239 -20.65 -53.22 23.77
C CYS A 239 -21.94 -53.55 23.03
N SER A 240 -22.49 -52.62 22.24
CA SER A 240 -23.72 -52.88 21.47
C SER A 240 -23.53 -53.97 20.42
N TYR A 241 -22.34 -54.05 19.80
CA TYR A 241 -21.99 -55.14 18.88
C TYR A 241 -21.64 -56.44 19.60
N ALA A 242 -21.01 -56.39 20.78
CA ALA A 242 -20.61 -57.57 21.52
C ALA A 242 -21.80 -58.35 22.11
N LEU A 243 -22.82 -57.65 22.62
CA LEU A 243 -24.01 -58.26 23.24
C LEU A 243 -24.70 -59.34 22.38
N PRO A 244 -25.10 -59.08 21.12
CA PRO A 244 -25.74 -60.09 20.28
C PRO A 244 -24.81 -61.27 19.94
N LEU A 245 -23.49 -61.05 19.88
CA LEU A 245 -22.52 -62.14 19.69
C LEU A 245 -22.41 -63.03 20.92
N PHE A 246 -22.35 -62.43 22.12
CA PHE A 246 -22.34 -63.20 23.37
C PHE A 246 -23.62 -64.02 23.52
N VAL A 247 -24.80 -63.43 23.27
CA VAL A 247 -26.07 -64.16 23.29
C VAL A 247 -26.03 -65.37 22.36
N ARG A 248 -25.44 -65.25 21.16
CA ARG A 248 -25.29 -66.36 20.22
C ARG A 248 -24.32 -67.44 20.73
N VAL A 249 -23.18 -67.07 21.29
CA VAL A 249 -22.21 -68.04 21.83
C VAL A 249 -22.81 -68.82 23.00
N PHE A 250 -23.63 -68.16 23.82
CA PHE A 250 -24.29 -68.78 24.96
C PHE A 250 -25.66 -69.40 24.63
N GLN A 251 -26.11 -69.37 23.36
CA GLN A 251 -27.32 -70.08 22.95
C GLN A 251 -27.07 -71.60 23.03
N GLY A 252 -27.70 -72.24 24.01
CA GLY A 252 -27.55 -73.68 24.27
C GLY A 252 -26.43 -74.01 25.26
N TRP A 253 -25.86 -73.00 25.93
CA TRP A 253 -24.97 -73.25 27.07
C TRP A 253 -25.82 -73.65 28.28
N ASP A 254 -25.72 -74.92 28.69
CA ASP A 254 -26.32 -75.42 29.91
C ASP A 254 -25.23 -75.50 31.00
N PRO A 255 -25.24 -74.60 31.99
CA PRO A 255 -24.22 -74.56 33.03
C PRO A 255 -24.42 -75.61 34.14
N LEU A 256 -25.38 -76.54 33.96
CA LEU A 256 -25.77 -77.58 34.92
C LEU A 256 -25.43 -78.99 34.44
#